data_AF-A0A1H6NJD9-F1
#
_entry.id   AF-A0A1H6NJD9-F1
#
_cell.length_a   1.000
_cell.length_b   1.000
_cell.length_c   1.000
_cell.angle_alpha   90.00
_cell.angle_beta   90.00
_cell.angle_gamma   90.00
#
_symmetry.space_group_name_H-M   'P 1'
#
loop_
_entity.id
_entity.type
_entity.pdbx_description
1 polymer ?
#
loop_
_entity_poly.entity_id
_entity_poly.type
_entity_poly.pdbx_seq_one_letter_code
_entity_poly.pdbx_strand_id
1 'polypeptide(L)'
;MKTKLILALTLSVLAANTYAADGYSHTPGAYSVAADGYDKTPGANAVAADGYDKTPGANAVAADGYDKTPGANAIAADGYDKTPGANAVAADGYDKTPGANAVAADGYDKTPGANAVAADGYDKTPGANAIAADGYDKTPGANAIAADGYDKTPGASAIS
;
A
#
# COMPACT_ATOMS: atom_id res chain seq x y z
N MET A 1 -11.43 -7.29 11.59
CA MET A 1 -11.23 -5.91 12.11
C MET A 1 -10.99 -4.89 10.99
N LYS A 2 -10.39 -5.31 9.87
CA LYS A 2 -10.13 -4.50 8.66
C LYS A 2 -11.40 -3.83 8.07
N THR A 3 -12.51 -4.57 7.94
CA THR A 3 -13.81 -4.04 7.48
C THR A 3 -14.43 -2.97 8.37
N LYS A 4 -14.19 -3.00 9.69
CA LYS A 4 -14.71 -1.99 10.62
C LYS A 4 -13.98 -0.66 10.49
N LEU A 5 -12.70 -0.69 10.12
CA LEU A 5 -11.88 0.50 9.93
C LEU A 5 -12.21 1.18 8.59
N ILE A 6 -12.45 0.38 7.54
CA ILE A 6 -12.92 0.83 6.23
C ILE A 6 -14.35 1.40 6.32
N LEU A 7 -15.28 0.72 7.02
CA LEU A 7 -16.65 1.24 7.22
C LEU A 7 -16.71 2.52 8.08
N ALA A 8 -15.80 2.69 9.04
CA ALA A 8 -15.78 3.91 9.85
C ALA A 8 -15.30 5.13 9.04
N LEU A 9 -14.45 4.90 8.03
CA LEU A 9 -13.94 5.96 7.16
C LEU A 9 -14.95 6.39 6.10
N THR A 10 -15.84 5.50 5.64
CA THR A 10 -16.81 5.80 4.57
C THR A 10 -18.02 6.63 5.04
N LEU A 11 -18.33 6.66 6.34
CA LEU A 11 -19.55 7.30 6.85
C LEU A 11 -19.41 8.81 7.19
N SER A 12 -18.19 9.35 7.29
CA SER A 12 -17.97 10.72 7.80
C SER A 12 -17.99 11.83 6.74
N VAL A 13 -18.44 11.56 5.51
CA VAL A 13 -18.02 12.34 4.34
C VAL A 13 -19.20 12.79 3.45
N LEU A 14 -20.15 13.59 3.95
CA LEU A 14 -21.40 13.88 3.21
C LEU A 14 -21.61 15.34 2.72
N ALA A 15 -20.61 16.22 2.77
CA ALA A 15 -20.81 17.64 2.38
C ALA A 15 -19.86 18.19 1.29
N ALA A 16 -18.80 17.46 0.89
CA ALA A 16 -17.82 17.94 -0.11
C ALA A 16 -17.31 16.80 -1.01
N ASN A 17 -18.20 15.86 -1.33
CA ASN A 17 -17.82 14.53 -1.80
C ASN A 17 -18.23 14.29 -3.24
N THR A 18 -17.30 13.72 -4.01
CA THR A 18 -17.59 13.17 -5.34
C THR A 18 -17.58 11.65 -5.27
N TYR A 19 -18.60 11.04 -5.89
CA TYR A 19 -18.83 9.60 -5.91
C TYR A 19 -18.98 9.12 -7.34
N ALA A 20 -18.27 8.06 -7.69
CA ALA A 20 -18.51 7.27 -8.89
C ALA A 20 -18.97 5.87 -8.49
N ALA A 21 -20.02 5.40 -9.16
CA ALA A 21 -20.61 4.10 -8.89
C ALA A 21 -20.21 3.06 -9.94
N ASP A 22 -20.10 3.44 -11.22
CA ASP A 22 -19.71 2.54 -12.30
C ASP A 22 -19.02 3.21 -13.50
N GLY A 23 -18.24 2.40 -14.23
CA GLY A 23 -17.71 2.73 -15.56
C GLY A 23 -16.34 3.42 -15.56
N TYR A 24 -16.14 4.38 -16.46
CA TYR A 24 -14.94 5.21 -16.48
C TYR A 24 -15.28 6.58 -15.92
N SER A 25 -14.81 6.88 -14.71
CA SER A 25 -15.11 8.14 -14.04
C SER A 25 -13.88 8.99 -13.74
N HIS A 26 -14.11 10.30 -13.57
CA HIS A 26 -13.14 11.21 -13.02
C HIS A 26 -13.78 12.06 -11.92
N THR A 27 -13.40 11.81 -10.66
CA THR A 27 -14.06 12.36 -9.47
C THR A 27 -13.08 13.19 -8.63
N PRO A 28 -12.71 14.41 -9.07
CA PRO A 28 -11.88 15.29 -8.27
C PRO A 28 -12.68 15.86 -7.08
N GLY A 29 -12.05 15.94 -5.90
CA GLY A 29 -12.70 16.46 -4.70
C GLY A 29 -11.74 16.61 -3.52
N ALA A 30 -12.15 17.29 -2.45
CA ALA A 30 -11.41 17.20 -1.20
C ALA A 30 -11.49 15.77 -0.63
N TYR A 31 -12.66 15.15 -0.83
CA TYR A 31 -12.93 13.75 -0.57
C TYR A 31 -13.54 13.10 -1.80
N SER A 32 -12.94 12.02 -2.27
CA SER A 32 -13.36 11.36 -3.51
C SER A 32 -13.46 9.85 -3.28
N VAL A 33 -14.53 9.24 -3.80
CA VAL A 33 -14.79 7.81 -3.66
C VAL A 33 -15.19 7.21 -5.01
N ALA A 34 -14.55 6.08 -5.35
CA ALA A 34 -14.90 5.21 -6.46
C ALA A 34 -15.31 3.83 -5.91
N ALA A 35 -16.37 3.26 -6.46
CA ALA A 35 -16.89 1.97 -6.03
C ALA A 35 -16.43 0.81 -6.94
N ASP A 36 -16.43 1.01 -8.25
CA ASP A 36 -15.97 0.03 -9.23
C ASP A 36 -15.53 0.69 -10.55
N GLY A 37 -14.87 -0.09 -11.41
CA GLY A 37 -14.65 0.29 -12.81
C GLY A 37 -13.21 0.70 -13.15
N TYR A 38 -13.07 1.76 -13.94
CA TYR A 38 -11.80 2.33 -14.37
C TYR A 38 -11.71 3.79 -13.95
N ASP A 39 -11.41 4.04 -12.68
CA ASP A 39 -11.61 5.37 -12.11
C ASP A 39 -10.33 6.18 -11.90
N LYS A 40 -10.52 7.50 -11.95
CA LYS A 40 -9.51 8.49 -11.54
C LYS A 40 -10.11 9.36 -10.45
N THR A 41 -9.67 9.13 -9.23
CA THR A 41 -10.31 9.62 -8.01
C THR A 41 -9.33 10.50 -7.21
N PRO A 42 -8.87 11.66 -7.76
CA PRO A 42 -7.91 12.49 -7.05
C PRO A 42 -8.57 13.30 -5.93
N GLY A 43 -7.95 13.32 -4.75
CA GLY A 43 -8.43 14.18 -3.66
C GLY A 43 -7.50 14.26 -2.48
N ALA A 44 -7.76 15.16 -1.52
CA ALA A 44 -6.96 15.19 -0.29
C ALA A 44 -7.10 13.86 0.48
N ASN A 45 -8.33 13.32 0.51
CA ASN A 45 -8.64 11.97 0.92
C ASN A 45 -9.32 11.24 -0.23
N ALA A 46 -8.73 10.15 -0.72
CA ALA A 46 -9.20 9.44 -1.89
C ALA A 46 -9.38 7.95 -1.57
N VAL A 47 -10.50 7.37 -1.99
CA VAL A 47 -10.84 5.95 -1.72
C VAL A 47 -11.32 5.27 -2.99
N ALA A 48 -10.77 4.10 -3.27
CA ALA A 48 -11.21 3.15 -4.29
C ALA A 48 -11.58 1.83 -3.62
N ALA A 49 -12.66 1.20 -4.05
CA ALA A 49 -13.13 -0.05 -3.47
C ALA A 49 -12.77 -1.28 -4.32
N ASP A 50 -12.86 -1.19 -5.64
CA ASP A 50 -12.57 -2.28 -6.58
C ASP A 50 -12.29 -1.70 -7.98
N GLY A 51 -11.67 -2.49 -8.86
CA GLY A 51 -11.51 -2.18 -10.27
C GLY A 51 -10.06 -1.88 -10.68
N TYR A 52 -9.89 -0.85 -11.51
CA TYR A 52 -8.62 -0.44 -12.09
C TYR A 52 -8.39 1.05 -11.82
N ASP A 53 -8.01 1.38 -10.59
CA ASP A 53 -8.14 2.75 -10.12
C ASP A 53 -6.84 3.53 -10.04
N LYS A 54 -6.99 4.86 -10.15
CA LYS A 54 -5.95 5.84 -9.86
C LYS A 54 -6.48 6.79 -8.79
N THR A 55 -5.98 6.61 -7.58
CA THR A 55 -6.54 7.20 -6.36
C THR A 55 -5.48 8.07 -5.67
N PRO A 56 -4.97 9.15 -6.31
CA PRO A 56 -3.92 9.97 -5.70
C PRO A 56 -4.49 10.89 -4.62
N GLY A 57 -3.80 10.99 -3.49
CA GLY A 57 -4.20 11.91 -2.43
C GLY A 57 -3.21 12.10 -1.29
N ALA A 58 -3.48 13.00 -0.36
CA ALA A 58 -2.65 13.09 0.85
C ALA A 58 -2.82 11.83 1.70
N ASN A 59 -4.08 11.39 1.86
CA ASN A 59 -4.44 10.06 2.34
C ASN A 59 -5.16 9.31 1.22
N ALA A 60 -4.60 8.19 0.80
CA ALA A 60 -5.11 7.41 -0.33
C ALA A 60 -5.33 5.96 0.09
N VAL A 61 -6.49 5.40 -0.23
CA VAL A 61 -6.88 4.03 0.14
C VAL A 61 -7.44 3.30 -1.07
N ALA A 62 -6.95 2.08 -1.29
CA ALA A 62 -7.46 1.09 -2.22
C ALA A 62 -7.85 -0.17 -1.42
N ALA A 63 -8.93 -0.84 -1.80
CA ALA A 63 -9.38 -2.03 -1.09
C ALA A 63 -9.14 -3.34 -1.86
N ASP A 64 -9.31 -3.34 -3.19
CA ASP A 64 -9.12 -4.49 -4.05
C ASP A 64 -8.88 -4.02 -5.50
N GLY A 65 -8.39 -4.90 -6.37
CA GLY A 65 -8.27 -4.68 -7.80
C GLY A 65 -6.84 -4.42 -8.28
N TYR A 66 -6.69 -3.45 -9.18
CA TYR A 66 -5.43 -3.11 -9.84
C TYR A 66 -5.13 -1.62 -9.68
N ASP A 67 -4.60 -1.24 -8.51
CA ASP A 67 -4.64 0.16 -8.11
C ASP A 67 -3.31 0.90 -8.17
N LYS A 68 -3.45 2.21 -8.35
CA LYS A 68 -2.37 3.19 -8.17
C LYS A 68 -2.83 4.21 -7.13
N THR A 69 -2.26 4.09 -5.95
CA THR A 69 -2.73 4.78 -4.74
C THR A 69 -1.62 5.64 -4.15
N PRO A 70 -1.07 6.64 -4.89
CA PRO A 70 0.03 7.45 -4.38
C PRO A 70 -0.45 8.46 -3.33
N GLY A 71 0.29 8.62 -2.23
CA GLY A 71 -0.04 9.62 -1.23
C GLY A 71 0.97 9.82 -0.11
N ALA A 72 0.76 10.80 0.76
CA ALA A 72 1.62 10.93 1.95
C ALA A 72 1.41 9.73 2.88
N ASN A 73 0.14 9.36 3.10
CA ASN A 73 -0.27 8.10 3.70
C ASN A 73 -1.03 7.29 2.65
N ALA A 74 -0.47 6.17 2.22
CA ALA A 74 -1.01 5.34 1.16
C ALA A 74 -1.26 3.93 1.68
N ILE A 75 -2.46 3.40 1.46
CA ILE A 75 -2.87 2.08 1.94
C ILE A 75 -3.52 1.32 0.79
N ALA A 76 -3.12 0.08 0.61
CA ALA A 76 -3.85 -0.89 -0.20
C ALA A 76 -4.08 -2.18 0.60
N ALA A 77 -5.18 -2.88 0.35
CA ALA A 77 -5.59 -4.00 1.19
C ALA A 77 -5.46 -5.37 0.51
N ASP A 78 -5.67 -5.45 -0.80
CA ASP A 78 -5.57 -6.67 -1.61
C ASP A 78 -5.42 -6.28 -3.09
N GLY A 79 -4.94 -7.22 -3.92
CA GLY A 79 -4.90 -7.08 -5.37
C GLY A 79 -3.50 -6.88 -5.95
N TYR A 80 -3.39 -5.98 -6.92
CA TYR A 80 -2.17 -5.69 -7.67
C TYR A 80 -1.79 -4.23 -7.57
N ASP A 81 -1.14 -3.84 -6.47
CA ASP A 81 -1.09 -2.44 -6.11
C ASP A 81 0.24 -1.73 -6.32
N LYS A 82 0.12 -0.42 -6.55
CA LYS A 82 1.21 0.54 -6.49
C LYS A 82 0.84 1.63 -5.51
N THR A 83 1.45 1.56 -4.33
CA THR A 83 1.06 2.33 -3.16
C THR A 83 2.23 3.18 -2.67
N PRO A 84 2.78 4.10 -3.48
CA PRO A 84 3.93 4.90 -3.06
C PRO A 84 3.53 5.99 -2.06
N GLY A 85 4.33 6.19 -1.01
CA GLY A 85 4.06 7.26 -0.06
C GLY A 85 5.11 7.52 1.00
N ALA A 86 4.93 8.54 1.83
CA ALA A 86 5.84 8.73 2.97
C ALA A 86 5.64 7.60 3.99
N ASN A 87 4.38 7.28 4.28
CA ASN A 87 3.96 6.08 4.97
C ASN A 87 3.12 5.25 3.99
N ALA A 88 3.64 4.09 3.61
CA ALA A 88 3.03 3.22 2.62
C ALA A 88 2.77 1.84 3.24
N VAL A 89 1.54 1.34 3.10
CA VAL A 89 1.13 0.05 3.65
C VAL A 89 0.40 -0.74 2.58
N ALA A 90 0.77 -2.00 2.42
CA ALA A 90 -0.02 -2.98 1.70
C ALA A 90 -0.22 -4.23 2.57
N ALA A 91 -1.33 -4.94 2.38
CA ALA A 91 -1.74 -5.98 3.32
C ALA A 91 -1.75 -7.39 2.75
N ASP A 92 -1.97 -7.54 1.44
CA ASP A 92 -1.98 -8.83 0.72
C ASP A 92 -1.87 -8.55 -0.79
N GLY A 93 -1.47 -9.55 -1.56
CA GLY A 93 -1.48 -9.50 -3.02
C GLY A 93 -0.10 -9.36 -3.67
N TYR A 94 -0.01 -8.48 -4.68
CA TYR A 94 1.18 -8.28 -5.50
C TYR A 94 1.61 -6.81 -5.50
N ASP A 95 2.35 -6.42 -4.45
CA ASP A 95 2.45 -5.00 -4.16
C ASP A 95 3.78 -4.34 -4.49
N LYS A 96 3.68 -3.05 -4.79
CA LYS A 96 4.80 -2.11 -4.84
C LYS A 96 4.51 -0.95 -3.90
N THR A 97 5.17 -1.00 -2.75
CA THR A 97 4.86 -0.14 -1.60
C THR A 97 6.09 0.69 -1.21
N PRO A 98 6.62 1.56 -2.10
CA PRO A 98 7.81 2.33 -1.78
C PRO A 98 7.48 3.49 -0.83
N GLY A 99 8.32 3.72 0.17
CA GLY A 99 8.13 4.85 1.06
C GLY A 99 9.22 5.14 2.07
N ALA A 100 9.11 6.24 2.83
CA ALA A 100 10.05 6.48 3.91
C ALA A 100 9.86 5.42 5.01
N ASN A 101 8.61 5.16 5.38
CA ASN A 101 8.17 4.01 6.15
C ASN A 101 7.28 3.15 5.26
N ALA A 102 7.74 1.96 4.92
CA ALA A 102 7.08 1.06 3.99
C ALA A 102 6.81 -0.27 4.70
N VAL A 103 5.57 -0.74 4.65
CA VAL A 103 5.13 -1.98 5.28
C VAL A 103 4.35 -2.82 4.28
N ALA A 104 4.69 -4.09 4.18
CA ALA A 104 3.86 -5.08 3.53
C ALA A 104 3.67 -6.29 4.47
N ALA A 105 2.53 -6.97 4.39
CA ALA A 105 2.16 -7.97 5.38
C ALA A 105 2.16 -9.40 4.84
N ASP A 106 1.78 -9.61 3.59
CA ASP A 106 1.72 -10.93 2.94
C ASP A 106 1.74 -10.73 1.42
N GLY A 107 2.11 -11.79 0.68
CA GLY A 107 2.02 -11.84 -0.77
C GLY A 107 3.38 -11.77 -1.47
N TYR A 108 3.45 -10.95 -2.52
CA TYR A 108 4.61 -10.83 -3.41
C TYR A 108 5.09 -9.38 -3.49
N ASP A 109 5.88 -8.95 -2.51
CA ASP A 109 6.04 -7.52 -2.28
C ASP A 109 7.36 -6.93 -2.72
N LYS A 110 7.27 -5.64 -3.08
CA LYS A 110 8.42 -4.75 -3.24
C LYS A 110 8.21 -3.54 -2.36
N THR A 111 8.92 -3.54 -1.24
CA THR A 111 8.69 -2.61 -0.13
C THR A 111 9.97 -1.81 0.15
N PRO A 112 10.48 -1.00 -0.80
CA PRO A 112 11.70 -0.25 -0.58
C PRO A 112 11.45 0.97 0.32
N GLY A 113 12.33 1.23 1.27
CA GLY A 113 12.19 2.41 2.12
C GLY A 113 13.34 2.73 3.05
N ALA A 114 13.27 3.88 3.74
CA ALA A 114 14.25 4.17 4.79
C ALA A 114 14.08 3.18 5.95
N ASN A 115 12.83 2.98 6.37
CA ASN A 115 12.39 1.90 7.24
C ASN A 115 11.43 1.01 6.45
N ALA A 116 11.86 -0.20 6.15
CA ALA A 116 11.13 -1.14 5.32
C ALA A 116 10.85 -2.42 6.12
N VAL A 117 9.60 -2.86 6.13
CA VAL A 117 9.16 -4.06 6.84
C VAL A 117 8.32 -4.92 5.91
N ALA A 118 8.63 -6.20 5.84
CA ALA A 118 7.75 -7.21 5.27
C ALA A 118 7.59 -8.37 6.29
N ALA A 119 6.42 -9.00 6.33
CA ALA A 119 6.11 -9.95 7.39
C ALA A 119 6.09 -11.41 6.91
N ASP A 120 5.55 -11.69 5.72
CA ASP A 120 5.49 -13.02 5.14
C ASP A 120 5.42 -12.90 3.61
N GLY A 121 5.71 -14.00 2.91
CA GLY A 121 5.56 -14.12 1.46
C GLY A 121 6.88 -14.14 0.70
N TYR A 122 6.94 -13.40 -0.40
CA TYR A 122 8.06 -13.36 -1.35
C TYR A 122 8.59 -11.95 -1.54
N ASP A 123 9.43 -11.49 -0.62
CA ASP A 123 9.64 -10.06 -0.48
C ASP A 123 10.97 -9.53 -1.01
N LYS A 124 10.89 -8.27 -1.45
CA LYS A 124 12.04 -7.42 -1.71
C LYS A 124 11.92 -6.16 -0.88
N THR A 125 12.67 -6.12 0.20
CA THR A 125 12.53 -5.12 1.25
C THR A 125 13.85 -4.36 1.43
N PRO A 126 14.32 -3.60 0.42
CA PRO A 126 15.56 -2.87 0.54
C PRO A 126 15.38 -1.61 1.39
N GLY A 127 16.32 -1.32 2.29
CA GLY A 127 16.23 -0.09 3.09
C GLY A 127 17.42 0.23 3.97
N ALA A 128 17.41 1.41 4.59
CA ALA A 128 18.44 1.73 5.58
C ALA A 128 18.28 0.83 6.82
N ASN A 129 17.04 0.73 7.31
CA ASN A 129 16.61 -0.27 8.28
C ASN A 129 15.57 -1.15 7.58
N ALA A 130 15.91 -2.42 7.38
CA ALA A 130 15.09 -3.35 6.62
C ALA A 130 14.84 -4.61 7.44
N ILE A 131 13.58 -5.01 7.57
CA ILE A 131 13.16 -6.17 8.35
C ILE A 131 12.29 -7.05 7.46
N ALA A 132 12.58 -8.34 7.43
CA ALA A 132 11.68 -9.36 6.92
C ALA A 132 11.56 -10.47 7.97
N ALA A 133 10.37 -11.03 8.16
CA ALA A 133 10.12 -11.93 9.28
C ALA A 133 10.08 -13.40 8.87
N ASP A 134 9.35 -13.75 7.81
CA ASP A 134 9.26 -15.12 7.26
C ASP A 134 9.14 -15.07 5.73
N GLY A 135 9.32 -16.22 5.08
CA GLY A 135 9.09 -16.39 3.64
C GLY A 135 10.37 -16.51 2.82
N TYR A 136 10.43 -15.82 1.69
CA TYR A 136 11.50 -15.89 0.70
C TYR A 136 12.07 -14.51 0.39
N ASP A 137 12.96 -14.03 1.26
CA ASP A 137 13.23 -12.60 1.29
C ASP A 137 14.54 -12.14 0.65
N LYS A 138 14.49 -10.92 0.14
CA LYS A 138 15.66 -10.13 -0.25
C LYS A 138 15.61 -8.80 0.47
N THR A 139 16.40 -8.71 1.54
CA THR A 139 16.33 -7.60 2.50
C THR A 139 17.70 -6.91 2.58
N PRO A 140 18.15 -6.22 1.52
CA PRO A 140 19.44 -5.53 1.55
C PRO A 140 19.33 -4.21 2.33
N GLY A 141 20.33 -3.90 3.16
CA GLY A 141 20.28 -2.67 3.93
C GLY A 141 21.49 -2.38 4.79
N ALA A 142 21.55 -1.17 5.36
CA ALA A 142 22.61 -0.84 6.33
C ALA A 142 22.42 -1.68 7.60
N ASN A 143 21.20 -1.70 8.12
CA ASN A 143 20.74 -2.54 9.22
C ASN A 143 19.63 -3.45 8.70
N ALA A 144 20.00 -4.66 8.27
CA ALA A 144 19.06 -5.63 7.71
C ALA A 144 18.84 -6.78 8.69
N ILE A 145 17.59 -7.18 8.90
CA ILE A 145 17.21 -8.32 9.72
C ILE A 145 16.29 -9.22 8.89
N ALA A 146 16.64 -10.49 8.78
CA ALA A 146 15.69 -11.55 8.43
C ALA A 146 15.70 -12.59 9.56
N ALA A 147 14.53 -13.09 9.96
CA ALA A 147 14.40 -13.93 11.14
C ALA A 147 14.22 -15.42 10.81
N ASP A 148 13.35 -15.72 9.86
CA ASP A 148 13.02 -17.07 9.40
C ASP A 148 12.84 -17.08 7.87
N GLY A 149 12.89 -18.27 7.26
CA GLY A 149 12.65 -18.43 5.82
C GLY A 149 13.92 -18.65 4.97
N TYR A 150 13.87 -18.22 3.71
CA TYR A 150 14.90 -18.42 2.69
C TYR A 150 15.51 -17.10 2.23
N ASP A 151 16.39 -16.54 3.07
CA ASP A 151 16.72 -15.12 2.95
C ASP A 151 18.03 -14.80 2.24
N LYS A 152 18.05 -13.59 1.67
CA LYS A 152 19.24 -12.91 1.16
C LYS A 152 19.32 -11.52 1.76
N THR A 153 20.17 -11.33 2.75
CA THR A 153 20.30 -10.10 3.54
C THR A 153 21.68 -9.45 3.41
N PRO A 154 22.10 -8.96 2.24
CA PRO A 154 23.39 -8.29 2.12
C PRO A 154 23.34 -6.91 2.79
N GLY A 155 24.27 -6.63 3.71
CA GLY A 155 24.27 -5.38 4.46
C GLY A 155 25.51 -5.18 5.32
N ALA A 156 25.73 -3.95 5.79
CA ALA A 156 26.85 -3.64 6.68
C ALA A 156 26.68 -4.29 8.07
N SER A 157 25.45 -4.33 8.55
CA SER A 157 25.03 -4.90 9.84
C SER A 157 23.86 -5.86 9.65
N ALA A 158 24.02 -6.85 8.76
CA ALA A 158 22.97 -7.82 8.48
C ALA A 158 22.91 -8.94 9.53
N ILE A 159 21.69 -9.32 9.91
CA ILE A 159 21.36 -10.48 10.76
C ILE A 159 20.39 -11.35 9.96
N SER A 160 20.65 -12.66 9.93
CA SER A 160 19.86 -13.69 9.25
C SER A 160 19.94 -14.99 10.03
#